data_AF-A0A139CGQ2-F1
#
_entry.id   AF-A0A139CGQ2-F1
#
_cell.length_a   1.000
_cell.length_b   1.000
_cell.length_c   1.000
_cell.angle_alpha   90.00
_cell.angle_beta   90.00
_cell.angle_gamma   90.00
#
_symmetry.space_group_name_H-M   'P 1'
#
loop_
_entity.id
_entity.type
_entity.pdbx_description
1 polymer ?
#
loop_
_entity_poly.entity_id
_entity_poly.type
_entity_poly.pdbx_seq_one_letter_code
_entity_poly.pdbx_strand_id
1 'polypeptide(L)'
;MKVINLMEEYLQWIKAEKGYAQTTVKAYEYDILLFLKWYKEQIDQSTNELELQEVKLGKIQLDDLRGFVVYLSQERKNSNSTRCRKIACLKSF
;
A
#
# COMPACT_ATOMS: atom_id res chain seq x y z
N MET A 1 -7.31 12.86 -9.45
CA MET A 1 -7.78 11.47 -9.36
C MET A 1 -7.61 11.01 -7.92
N LYS A 2 -8.59 10.33 -7.32
CA LYS A 2 -8.49 9.81 -5.94
C LYS A 2 -7.55 8.60 -5.92
N VAL A 3 -6.79 8.41 -4.84
CA VAL A 3 -5.82 7.30 -4.73
C VAL A 3 -6.49 5.92 -4.88
N ILE A 4 -7.74 5.78 -4.44
CA ILE A 4 -8.52 4.55 -4.58
C ILE A 4 -8.76 4.20 -6.05
N ASN A 5 -9.12 5.19 -6.88
CA ASN A 5 -9.33 4.96 -8.31
C ASN A 5 -8.01 4.52 -8.98
N LEU A 6 -6.89 5.15 -8.62
CA LEU A 6 -5.57 4.76 -9.13
C LEU A 6 -5.21 3.32 -8.74
N MET A 7 -5.50 2.92 -7.50
CA MET A 7 -5.32 1.55 -7.03
C MET A 7 -6.18 0.57 -7.83
N GLU A 8 -7.46 0.87 -8.05
CA GLU A 8 -8.35 0.01 -8.84
C GLU A 8 -7.87 -0.16 -10.28
N GLU A 9 -7.48 0.94 -10.93
CA GLU A 9 -6.90 0.95 -12.29
C GLU A 9 -5.61 0.10 -12.33
N TYR A 10 -4.72 0.29 -11.36
CA TYR A 10 -3.48 -0.49 -11.23
C TYR A 10 -3.75 -1.99 -11.04
N LEU A 11 -4.70 -2.36 -10.18
CA LEU A 11 -5.04 -3.76 -9.92
C LEU A 11 -5.67 -4.43 -11.15
N GLN A 12 -6.49 -3.70 -11.90
CA GLN A 12 -7.01 -4.17 -13.19
C GLN A 12 -5.89 -4.35 -14.21
N TRP A 13 -4.95 -3.41 -14.28
CA TRP A 13 -3.79 -3.47 -15.17
C TRP A 13 -2.89 -4.68 -14.89
N ILE A 14 -2.46 -4.91 -13.64
CA ILE A 14 -1.62 -6.08 -13.32
C ILE A 14 -2.35 -7.41 -13.55
N LYS A 15 -3.68 -7.41 -13.42
CA LYS A 15 -4.50 -8.60 -13.68
C LYS A 15 -4.62 -8.88 -15.17
N ALA A 16 -5.01 -7.88 -15.96
CA ALA A 16 -5.35 -8.04 -17.37
C ALA A 16 -4.11 -8.06 -18.27
N GLU A 17 -3.15 -7.16 -18.03
CA GLU A 17 -1.99 -7.01 -18.92
C GLU A 17 -0.75 -7.75 -18.41
N LYS A 18 -0.53 -7.80 -17.09
CA LYS A 18 0.61 -8.54 -16.52
C LYS A 18 0.29 -9.99 -16.19
N GLY A 19 -0.98 -10.40 -16.28
CA GLY A 19 -1.40 -11.78 -16.06
C GLY A 19 -1.22 -12.28 -14.62
N TYR A 20 -1.24 -11.38 -13.63
CA TYR A 20 -1.07 -11.77 -12.23
C TYR A 20 -2.25 -12.64 -11.77
N ALA A 21 -1.95 -13.69 -11.01
CA ALA A 21 -2.98 -14.54 -10.42
C ALA A 21 -3.90 -13.74 -9.48
N GLN A 22 -5.18 -14.10 -9.43
CA GLN A 22 -6.18 -13.40 -8.62
C GLN A 22 -5.80 -13.32 -7.12
N THR A 23 -5.10 -14.33 -6.61
CA THR A 23 -4.56 -14.35 -5.24
C THR A 23 -3.50 -13.28 -5.04
N THR A 24 -2.59 -13.09 -6.00
CA THR A 24 -1.57 -12.03 -5.98
C THR A 24 -2.22 -10.65 -6.07
N VAL A 25 -3.22 -10.46 -6.94
CA VAL A 25 -3.95 -9.19 -7.06
C VAL A 25 -4.61 -8.81 -5.73
N LYS A 26 -5.29 -9.76 -5.07
CA LYS A 26 -5.89 -9.53 -3.73
C LYS A 26 -4.84 -9.23 -2.66
N ALA A 27 -3.67 -9.88 -2.74
CA ALA A 27 -2.58 -9.60 -1.82
C ALA A 27 -2.02 -8.18 -2.02
N TYR A 28 -1.93 -7.72 -3.28
CA TYR A 28 -1.47 -6.36 -3.61
C TYR A 28 -2.49 -5.31 -3.17
N GLU A 29 -3.78 -5.54 -3.40
CA GLU A 29 -4.87 -4.69 -2.89
C GLU A 29 -4.75 -4.49 -1.37
N TYR A 30 -4.62 -5.60 -0.63
CA TYR A 30 -4.43 -5.54 0.81
C TYR A 30 -3.16 -4.79 1.23
N ASP A 31 -2.05 -5.01 0.53
CA ASP A 31 -0.77 -4.37 0.83
C ASP A 31 -0.84 -2.84 0.63
N ILE A 32 -1.44 -2.39 -0.47
CA ILE A 32 -1.63 -0.96 -0.79
C ILE A 32 -2.55 -0.32 0.24
N LEU A 33 -3.71 -0.92 0.53
CA LEU A 33 -4.64 -0.40 1.53
C LEU A 33 -4.00 -0.31 2.93
N LEU A 34 -3.22 -1.32 3.32
CA LEU A 34 -2.50 -1.29 4.59
C LEU A 34 -1.50 -0.14 4.66
N PHE A 35 -0.75 0.10 3.58
CA PHE A 35 0.18 1.23 3.52
C PHE A 35 -0.55 2.57 3.59
N LEU A 36 -1.62 2.77 2.80
CA LEU A 36 -2.38 4.02 2.80
C LEU A 36 -2.98 4.31 4.17
N LYS A 37 -3.51 3.28 4.85
CA LYS A 37 -4.02 3.39 6.22
C LYS A 37 -2.93 3.79 7.20
N TRP A 38 -1.82 3.06 7.21
CA TRP A 38 -0.68 3.36 8.08
C TRP A 38 -0.12 4.77 7.82
N TYR A 39 0.10 5.14 6.56
CA TYR A 39 0.67 6.43 6.19
C TYR A 39 -0.23 7.59 6.61
N LYS A 40 -1.54 7.41 6.48
CA LYS A 40 -2.50 8.39 6.99
C LYS A 40 -2.41 8.53 8.51
N GLU A 41 -2.40 7.43 9.26
CA GLU A 41 -2.30 7.43 10.72
C GLU A 41 -1.02 8.13 11.23
N GLN A 42 0.06 8.13 10.43
CA GLN A 42 1.30 8.84 10.79
C GLN A 42 1.26 10.36 10.52
N ILE A 43 0.53 10.82 9.50
CA ILE A 43 0.49 12.23 9.09
C ILE A 43 -0.66 12.99 9.73
N ASP A 44 -1.81 12.34 9.79
CA ASP A 44 -3.04 12.90 10.30
C ASP A 44 -3.42 12.00 11.47
N GLN A 45 -3.27 12.49 12.70
CA GLN A 45 -3.60 11.74 13.92
C GLN A 45 -5.12 11.42 14.03
N SER A 46 -5.87 11.50 12.92
CA SER A 46 -7.29 11.22 12.78
C SER A 46 -7.54 9.89 12.05
N THR A 47 -8.15 8.94 12.78
CA THR A 47 -8.33 7.53 12.38
C THR A 47 -9.67 7.25 11.69
N ASN A 48 -10.07 8.02 10.66
CA ASN A 48 -11.30 7.73 9.91
C ASN A 48 -11.03 7.10 8.54
N GLU A 49 -11.59 5.90 8.33
CA GLU A 49 -11.48 5.08 7.10
C GLU A 49 -12.11 5.74 5.87
N LEU A 50 -13.10 6.62 6.05
CA LEU A 50 -13.80 7.34 4.97
C LEU A 50 -12.91 8.32 4.17
N GLU A 51 -11.70 8.60 4.66
CA GLU A 51 -10.84 9.67 4.15
C GLU A 51 -9.51 9.15 3.55
N LEU A 52 -9.35 7.83 3.34
CA LEU A 52 -8.20 7.30 2.56
C LEU A 52 -8.14 7.92 1.15
N GLN A 53 -9.24 8.48 0.67
CA GLN A 53 -9.35 9.19 -0.61
C GLN A 53 -8.45 10.43 -0.73
N GLU A 54 -7.99 11.01 0.39
CA GLU A 54 -7.23 12.27 0.42
C GLU A 54 -5.71 12.10 0.40
N VAL A 55 -5.19 10.87 0.42
CA VAL A 55 -3.74 10.62 0.40
C VAL A 55 -3.15 11.15 -0.91
N LYS A 56 -2.35 12.21 -0.80
CA LYS A 56 -1.59 12.78 -1.92
C LYS A 56 -0.30 12.01 -2.11
N LEU A 57 -0.29 11.04 -3.04
CA LEU A 57 0.87 10.18 -3.30
C LEU A 57 2.17 10.97 -3.57
N GLY A 58 2.08 12.12 -4.25
CA GLY A 58 3.25 12.98 -4.53
C GLY A 58 3.90 13.63 -3.29
N LYS A 59 3.33 13.45 -2.09
CA LYS A 59 3.95 13.88 -0.83
C LYS A 59 4.72 12.77 -0.12
N ILE A 60 4.55 11.51 -0.53
CA ILE A 60 5.22 10.36 0.09
C ILE A 60 6.73 10.47 -0.17
N GLN A 61 7.51 10.39 0.90
CA GLN A 61 8.97 10.39 0.86
C GLN A 61 9.53 8.99 1.13
N LEU A 62 10.81 8.82 0.82
CA LEU A 62 11.51 7.56 1.06
C LEU A 62 11.53 7.18 2.55
N ASP A 63 11.57 8.17 3.44
CA ASP A 63 11.59 7.94 4.88
C ASP A 63 10.24 7.42 5.39
N ASP A 64 9.12 7.78 4.75
CA ASP A 64 7.81 7.19 5.05
C ASP A 64 7.76 5.71 4.67
N LEU A 65 8.33 5.35 3.51
CA LEU A 65 8.44 3.95 3.10
C LEU A 65 9.34 3.15 4.04
N ARG A 66 10.44 3.75 4.53
CA ARG A 66 11.30 3.13 5.56
C ARG A 66 10.55 2.96 6.87
N GLY A 67 9.78 3.96 7.30
CA GLY A 67 8.90 3.90 8.45
C GLY A 67 7.89 2.75 8.34
N PHE A 68 7.29 2.58 7.16
CA PHE A 68 6.36 1.48 6.93
C PHE A 68 7.05 0.11 7.05
N VAL A 69 8.28 -0.03 6.56
CA VAL A 69 9.05 -1.28 6.72
C VAL A 69 9.34 -1.59 8.19
N VAL A 70 9.64 -0.56 8.99
CA VAL A 70 9.80 -0.69 10.44
C VAL A 70 8.50 -1.15 11.10
N TYR A 71 7.37 -0.50 10.78
CA TYR A 71 6.03 -0.90 11.24
C TYR A 71 5.73 -2.37 10.92
N LEU A 72 5.97 -2.80 9.68
CA LEU A 72 5.75 -4.18 9.25
C LEU A 72 6.60 -5.18 10.06
N SER A 73 7.85 -4.81 10.37
CA SER A 73 8.77 -5.66 11.11
C SER A 73 8.46 -5.71 12.61
N GLN A 74 8.23 -4.55 13.23
CA GLN A 74 8.19 -4.40 14.68
C GLN A 74 6.79 -4.62 15.26
N GLU A 75 5.76 -4.06 14.62
CA GLU A 75 4.39 -4.11 15.11
C GLU A 75 3.63 -5.29 14.52
N ARG A 76 3.73 -5.48 13.20
CA ARG A 76 3.02 -6.56 12.49
C ARG A 76 3.76 -7.88 12.50
N LYS A 77 5.00 -7.92 13.02
CA LYS A 77 5.88 -9.11 13.09
C LYS A 77 5.94 -9.88 11.76
N ASN A 78 5.89 -9.17 10.63
CA ASN A 78 5.91 -9.81 9.31
C ASN A 78 7.27 -10.44 9.04
N SER A 79 7.25 -11.66 8.49
CA SER A 79 8.46 -12.34 8.02
C SER A 79 9.18 -11.54 6.93
N ASN A 80 10.47 -11.84 6.71
CA ASN A 80 11.24 -11.17 5.65
C ASN A 80 10.58 -11.33 4.27
N SER A 81 10.12 -12.54 3.94
CA SER A 81 9.41 -12.81 2.68
C SER A 81 8.14 -11.98 2.53
N THR A 82 7.36 -11.82 3.60
CA THR A 82 6.14 -11.00 3.59
C THR A 82 6.47 -9.53 3.38
N ARG A 83 7.52 -9.01 4.04
CA ARG A 83 7.97 -7.62 3.84
C ARG A 83 8.48 -7.39 2.42
N CYS A 84 9.27 -8.31 1.87
CA CYS A 84 9.75 -8.21 0.49
C CYS A 84 8.59 -8.13 -0.52
N ARG A 85 7.53 -8.93 -0.32
CA ARG A 85 6.31 -8.86 -1.15
C ARG A 85 5.64 -7.49 -1.06
N LYS A 86 5.46 -6.96 0.16
CA LYS A 86 4.84 -5.64 0.39
C LYS A 86 5.65 -4.51 -0.25
N ILE A 87 6.98 -4.55 -0.12
CA ILE A 87 7.89 -3.59 -0.77
C ILE A 87 7.78 -3.69 -2.30
N ALA A 88 7.77 -4.91 -2.85
CA ALA A 88 7.63 -5.11 -4.29
C ALA A 88 6.28 -4.61 -4.82
N CYS A 89 5.21 -4.80 -4.05
CA CYS A 89 3.90 -4.25 -4.34
C CYS A 89 3.93 -2.72 -4.41
N LEU A 90 4.41 -2.04 -3.35
CA LEU A 90 4.48 -0.57 -3.31
C LEU A 90 5.47 0.04 -4.31
N LYS A 91 6.49 -0.70 -4.74
CA LYS A 91 7.41 -0.25 -5.79
C LYS A 91 6.79 -0.32 -7.19
N SER A 92 5.88 -1.28 -7.38
CA SER A 92 5.22 -1.53 -8.66
C SER A 92 3.99 -0.64 -8.85
N PHE A 93 3.27 -0.37 -7.76
CA PHE A 93 2.21 0.64 -7.68
C PHE A 93 2.78 2.06 -7.77
#